data_AF-A0A2V6S3H2-F1
#
_entry.id   AF-A0A2V6S3H2-F1
#
_cell.length_a   1.000
_cell.length_b   1.000
_cell.length_c   1.000
_cell.angle_alpha   90.00
_cell.angle_beta   90.00
_cell.angle_gamma   90.00
#
_symmetry.space_group_name_H-M   'P 1'
#
loop_
_entity.id
_entity.type
_entity.pdbx_description
1 polymer ?
#
loop_
_entity_poly.entity_id
_entity_poly.type
_entity_poly.pdbx_seq_one_letter_code
_entity_poly.pdbx_strand_id
1 'polypeptide(L)'
;MKRGDEKSDLKDWLAMVDRLRYAPQWADEGPVPVEMTQTHISVVLLGRMRVLKLKKPVNFGFLDYTTLERRRLACEAEIRLNRRLCEQTYLKVQPIGQVDGSPQLSDSGEAIEYGVLMKRLPAERMLDEMVRQHSVTEADIERVARRLDEFHRTARRGPDIDRWGTWEEAGRNWDENFAQTEPFVGRTIDAPAYRLLRDRVARWLGAHRAVFDERIRQGRVVDGHGDVRGESVCVTDGICIFDCIEFNDRFRCCDVTSEVAFLAMDLDSLGRPDLGYYFAERYQAHASDAHLFRLLPFYRCYRAYVRGKVLSFRLGEPEFSAADKSRAAERAARYFELARRYATPLPRPTVIAVMGLAGTGKTSMARAIAGELGLRVVSTDAVRQELFGHEKGATAYGQGAYRPEANQRTYETLVERGRSLLIEDGGVVLDGTLLREDDRLRVQEMASAAGATTRWIECELPAELVRQRLERRRQRREGLSDATWETYLRQREEYMASSRREEVGHLVVDMTQRLPDGARRATDWLREQ
;
A
#
# COMPACT_ATOMS: atom_id res chain seq x y z
N MET A 1 -2.84 -31.18 -34.67
CA MET A 1 -4.03 -30.31 -34.44
C MET A 1 -3.60 -28.89 -34.67
N LYS A 2 -4.23 -28.21 -35.64
CA LYS A 2 -3.81 -26.89 -36.15
C LYS A 2 -3.74 -25.88 -35.00
N ARG A 3 -2.58 -25.25 -34.79
CA ARG A 3 -2.52 -23.95 -34.09
C ARG A 3 -3.31 -22.99 -34.99
N GLY A 4 -4.61 -22.87 -34.72
CA GLY A 4 -5.40 -21.74 -35.21
C GLY A 4 -4.68 -20.46 -34.77
N ASP A 5 -4.70 -19.46 -35.63
CA ASP A 5 -4.02 -18.20 -35.39
C ASP A 5 -4.65 -17.56 -34.14
N GLU A 6 -3.99 -17.65 -32.97
CA GLU A 6 -4.51 -17.18 -31.67
C GLU A 6 -5.01 -15.71 -31.74
N LYS A 7 -4.45 -14.94 -32.67
CA LYS A 7 -4.88 -13.57 -32.98
C LYS A 7 -6.26 -13.48 -33.65
N SER A 8 -6.61 -14.44 -34.50
CA SER A 8 -7.94 -14.53 -35.12
C SER A 8 -8.99 -14.87 -34.06
N ASP A 9 -8.70 -15.84 -33.19
CA ASP A 9 -9.62 -16.27 -32.13
C ASP A 9 -9.90 -15.14 -31.13
N LEU A 10 -8.88 -14.37 -30.73
CA LEU A 10 -9.07 -13.21 -29.85
C LEU A 10 -9.88 -12.09 -30.51
N LYS A 11 -9.67 -11.83 -31.81
CA LYS A 11 -10.40 -10.80 -32.55
C LYS A 11 -11.88 -11.14 -32.66
N ASP A 12 -12.20 -12.39 -33.03
CA ASP A 12 -13.57 -12.86 -33.15
C ASP A 12 -14.27 -12.89 -31.78
N TRP A 13 -13.53 -13.27 -30.74
CA TRP A 13 -13.99 -13.20 -29.36
C TRP A 13 -14.30 -11.76 -28.92
N LEU A 14 -13.43 -10.79 -29.22
CA LEU A 14 -13.68 -9.38 -28.91
C LEU A 14 -14.90 -8.84 -29.66
N ALA A 15 -15.13 -9.25 -30.91
CA ALA A 15 -16.32 -8.88 -31.65
C ALA A 15 -17.60 -9.47 -31.04
N MET A 16 -17.54 -10.70 -30.50
CA MET A 16 -18.64 -11.30 -29.74
C MET A 16 -18.93 -10.51 -28.46
N VAL A 17 -17.90 -10.12 -27.71
CA VAL A 17 -18.06 -9.31 -26.49
C VAL A 17 -18.59 -7.90 -26.79
N ASP A 18 -18.20 -7.28 -27.91
CA ASP A 18 -18.74 -5.97 -28.29
C ASP A 18 -20.25 -6.04 -28.58
N ARG A 19 -20.72 -7.11 -29.25
CA ARG A 19 -22.16 -7.37 -29.41
C ARG A 19 -22.87 -7.61 -28.08
N LEU A 20 -22.21 -8.28 -27.13
CA LEU A 20 -22.78 -8.56 -25.80
C LEU A 20 -23.07 -7.28 -24.98
N ARG A 21 -22.45 -6.14 -25.33
CA ARG A 21 -22.74 -4.84 -24.70
C ARG A 21 -24.16 -4.34 -24.96
N TYR A 22 -24.82 -4.89 -25.98
CA TYR A 22 -26.18 -4.55 -26.41
C TYR A 22 -27.21 -5.61 -25.99
N ALA A 23 -26.82 -6.60 -25.17
CA ALA A 23 -27.71 -7.67 -24.78
C ALA A 23 -28.96 -7.13 -24.03
N PRO A 24 -30.17 -7.64 -24.32
CA PRO A 24 -31.42 -7.13 -23.73
C PRO A 24 -31.44 -7.13 -22.20
N GLN A 25 -30.68 -8.03 -21.57
CA GLN A 25 -30.57 -8.16 -20.11
C GLN A 25 -29.97 -6.91 -19.44
N TRP A 26 -29.33 -6.02 -20.21
CA TRP A 26 -28.84 -4.72 -19.73
C TRP A 26 -29.89 -3.60 -19.79
N ALA A 27 -30.96 -3.75 -20.58
CA ALA A 27 -31.94 -2.69 -20.81
C ALA A 27 -32.63 -2.25 -19.51
N ASP A 28 -32.89 -3.21 -18.61
CA ASP A 28 -33.46 -2.93 -17.28
C ASP A 28 -32.47 -2.27 -16.31
N GLU A 29 -31.19 -2.26 -16.65
CA GLU A 29 -30.14 -1.63 -15.85
C GLU A 29 -29.82 -0.23 -16.31
N GLY A 30 -29.98 0.12 -17.59
CA GLY A 30 -29.74 1.48 -18.06
C GLY A 30 -29.37 1.56 -19.54
N PRO A 31 -28.64 2.61 -19.96
CA PRO A 31 -28.36 2.82 -21.37
C PRO A 31 -27.49 1.69 -21.93
N VAL A 32 -27.86 1.22 -23.12
CA VAL A 32 -27.05 0.35 -23.96
C VAL A 32 -26.37 1.18 -25.06
N PRO A 33 -25.14 0.85 -25.48
CA PRO A 33 -24.31 -0.24 -24.97
C PRO A 33 -23.76 0.05 -23.57
N VAL A 34 -23.61 -1.00 -22.75
CA VAL A 34 -22.90 -0.86 -21.48
C VAL A 34 -21.42 -0.48 -21.71
N GLU A 35 -20.84 0.21 -20.74
CA GLU A 35 -19.43 0.59 -20.77
C GLU A 35 -18.55 -0.67 -20.73
N MET A 36 -17.44 -0.64 -21.48
CA MET A 36 -16.50 -1.75 -21.58
C MET A 36 -15.10 -1.28 -21.19
N THR A 37 -14.50 -1.98 -20.23
CA THR A 37 -13.09 -1.79 -19.85
C THR A 37 -12.32 -3.08 -20.14
N GLN A 38 -11.06 -2.94 -20.58
CA GLN A 38 -10.19 -4.09 -20.84
C GLN A 38 -8.98 -4.10 -19.93
N THR A 39 -8.59 -5.30 -19.51
CA THR A 39 -7.31 -5.59 -18.85
C THR A 39 -6.47 -6.49 -19.76
N HIS A 40 -5.28 -6.87 -19.30
CA HIS A 40 -4.41 -7.83 -19.98
C HIS A 40 -5.06 -9.20 -20.20
N ILE A 41 -5.95 -9.63 -19.30
CA ILE A 41 -6.49 -11.01 -19.28
C ILE A 41 -8.03 -11.06 -19.27
N SER A 42 -8.72 -9.92 -19.25
CA SER A 42 -10.17 -9.88 -19.10
C SER A 42 -10.81 -8.66 -19.79
N VAL A 43 -12.09 -8.78 -20.10
CA VAL A 43 -12.97 -7.66 -20.47
C VAL A 43 -14.07 -7.54 -19.42
N VAL A 44 -14.38 -6.31 -19.01
CA VAL A 44 -15.35 -5.99 -17.98
C VAL A 44 -16.45 -5.14 -18.61
N LEU A 45 -17.69 -5.63 -18.58
CA LEU A 45 -18.88 -4.92 -19.01
C LEU A 45 -19.61 -4.36 -17.80
N LEU A 46 -19.83 -3.05 -17.78
CA LEU A 46 -20.32 -2.30 -16.62
C LEU A 46 -21.79 -1.86 -16.85
N GLY A 47 -22.73 -2.70 -16.42
CA GLY A 47 -24.14 -2.31 -16.25
C GLY A 47 -24.32 -1.36 -15.07
N ARG A 48 -25.53 -0.86 -14.81
CA ARG A 48 -25.78 0.07 -13.69
C ARG A 48 -25.67 -0.62 -12.33
N MET A 49 -26.19 -1.84 -12.22
CA MET A 49 -26.25 -2.58 -10.96
C MET A 49 -25.34 -3.81 -10.96
N ARG A 50 -25.05 -4.36 -12.14
CA ARG A 50 -24.25 -5.57 -12.31
C ARG A 50 -23.06 -5.31 -13.23
N VAL A 51 -22.04 -6.13 -13.05
CA VAL A 51 -20.83 -6.18 -13.86
C VAL A 51 -20.65 -7.60 -14.35
N LEU A 52 -20.32 -7.76 -15.64
CA LEU A 52 -19.94 -9.04 -16.22
C LEU A 52 -18.46 -9.00 -16.61
N LYS A 53 -17.65 -9.85 -15.97
CA LYS A 53 -16.22 -9.99 -16.27
C LYS A 53 -15.97 -11.27 -17.06
N LEU A 54 -15.46 -11.13 -18.27
CA LEU A 54 -15.14 -12.23 -19.19
C LEU A 54 -13.62 -12.40 -19.29
N LYS A 55 -13.14 -13.66 -19.38
CA LYS A 55 -11.72 -13.98 -19.52
C LYS A 55 -11.32 -14.00 -20.99
N LYS A 56 -10.25 -13.30 -21.36
CA LYS A 56 -9.74 -13.32 -22.74
C LYS A 56 -9.20 -14.71 -23.09
N PRO A 57 -9.37 -15.21 -24.33
CA PRO A 57 -8.84 -16.51 -24.77
C PRO A 57 -7.34 -16.44 -25.04
N VAL A 58 -6.53 -16.29 -23.99
CA VAL A 58 -5.08 -16.06 -24.07
C VAL A 58 -4.28 -17.07 -23.24
N ASN A 59 -3.02 -17.28 -23.61
CA ASN A 59 -2.05 -18.06 -22.83
C ASN A 59 -0.78 -17.24 -22.62
N PHE A 60 -0.44 -16.98 -21.36
CA PHE A 60 0.77 -16.23 -21.00
C PHE A 60 1.81 -17.11 -20.27
N GLY A 61 1.65 -18.43 -20.31
CA GLY A 61 2.50 -19.41 -19.61
C GLY A 61 2.20 -19.52 -18.12
N PHE A 62 1.92 -18.39 -17.45
CA PHE A 62 1.48 -18.37 -16.05
C PHE A 62 -0.05 -18.47 -15.87
N LEU A 63 -0.80 -18.37 -16.97
CA LEU A 63 -2.24 -18.66 -17.06
C LEU A 63 -2.59 -19.14 -18.47
N ASP A 64 -3.64 -19.95 -18.57
CA ASP A 64 -4.14 -20.48 -19.84
C ASP A 64 -5.68 -20.45 -19.86
N TYR A 65 -6.22 -19.54 -20.65
CA TYR A 65 -7.66 -19.31 -20.85
C TYR A 65 -8.11 -19.65 -22.29
N THR A 66 -7.31 -20.41 -23.03
CA THR A 66 -7.54 -20.67 -24.46
C THR A 66 -8.82 -21.45 -24.74
N THR A 67 -9.18 -22.41 -23.90
CA THR A 67 -10.40 -23.22 -24.06
C THR A 67 -11.56 -22.67 -23.23
N LEU A 68 -12.80 -22.85 -23.72
CA LEU A 68 -14.02 -22.50 -23.00
C LEU A 68 -14.09 -23.12 -21.58
N GLU A 69 -13.76 -24.39 -21.45
CA GLU A 69 -13.78 -25.09 -20.15
C GLU A 69 -12.80 -24.48 -19.14
N ARG A 70 -11.58 -24.12 -19.57
CA ARG A 70 -10.61 -23.41 -18.71
C ARG A 70 -11.15 -22.05 -18.25
N ARG A 71 -11.87 -21.32 -19.11
CA ARG A 71 -12.51 -20.06 -18.72
C ARG A 71 -13.65 -20.26 -17.74
N ARG A 72 -14.46 -21.33 -17.90
CA ARG A 72 -15.48 -21.72 -16.92
C ARG A 72 -14.87 -21.98 -15.54
N LEU A 73 -13.84 -22.83 -15.47
CA LEU A 73 -13.13 -23.15 -14.22
C LEU A 73 -12.47 -21.92 -13.60
N ALA A 74 -11.92 -21.01 -14.41
CA ALA A 74 -11.37 -19.74 -13.94
C ALA A 74 -12.45 -18.83 -13.33
N CYS A 75 -13.64 -18.75 -13.94
CA CYS A 75 -14.77 -18.01 -13.37
C CYS A 75 -15.22 -18.60 -12.03
N GLU A 76 -15.27 -19.93 -11.90
CA GLU A 76 -15.59 -20.60 -10.65
C GLU A 76 -14.54 -20.35 -9.56
N ALA A 77 -13.25 -20.39 -9.93
CA ALA A 77 -12.16 -20.08 -9.03
C ALA A 77 -12.20 -18.63 -8.55
N GLU A 78 -12.44 -17.67 -9.46
CA GLU A 78 -12.56 -16.25 -9.11
C GLU A 78 -13.69 -16.03 -8.09
N ILE A 79 -14.88 -16.62 -8.32
CA ILE A 79 -16.00 -16.50 -7.37
C ILE A 79 -15.64 -17.12 -6.02
N ARG A 80 -15.11 -18.35 -6.02
CA ARG A 80 -14.73 -19.05 -4.78
C ARG A 80 -13.73 -18.24 -3.96
N LEU A 81 -12.69 -17.72 -4.60
CA LEU A 81 -11.60 -17.02 -3.91
C LEU A 81 -12.01 -15.64 -3.44
N ASN A 82 -12.77 -14.89 -4.25
CA ASN A 82 -13.17 -13.53 -3.89
C ASN A 82 -14.31 -13.46 -2.88
N ARG A 83 -15.18 -14.48 -2.79
CA ARG A 83 -16.22 -14.53 -1.75
C ARG A 83 -15.66 -14.54 -0.32
N ARG A 84 -14.39 -14.94 -0.13
CA ARG A 84 -13.69 -14.87 1.18
C ARG A 84 -13.61 -13.44 1.72
N LEU A 85 -13.53 -12.44 0.83
CA LEU A 85 -13.38 -11.02 1.14
C LEU A 85 -14.58 -10.16 0.67
N CYS A 86 -15.38 -10.67 -0.27
CA CYS A 86 -16.49 -9.97 -0.93
C CYS A 86 -17.71 -10.89 -1.15
N GLU A 87 -18.19 -11.55 -0.09
CA GLU A 87 -19.24 -12.58 -0.16
C GLU A 87 -20.47 -12.16 -0.99
N GLN A 88 -20.99 -10.95 -0.74
CA GLN A 88 -22.22 -10.48 -1.37
C GLN A 88 -22.03 -9.85 -2.77
N THR A 89 -20.78 -9.66 -3.20
CA THR A 89 -20.46 -9.01 -4.49
C THR A 89 -20.55 -10.01 -5.64
N TYR A 90 -20.04 -11.23 -5.47
CA TYR A 90 -19.95 -12.23 -6.54
C TYR A 90 -21.22 -13.10 -6.60
N LEU A 91 -22.02 -12.93 -7.66
CA LEU A 91 -23.35 -13.53 -7.78
C LEU A 91 -23.30 -14.98 -8.30
N LYS A 92 -22.80 -15.18 -9.52
CA LYS A 92 -22.70 -16.50 -10.16
C LYS A 92 -21.76 -16.49 -11.36
N VAL A 93 -21.38 -17.69 -11.81
CA VAL A 93 -20.88 -17.87 -13.19
C VAL A 93 -22.10 -17.71 -14.10
N GLN A 94 -21.99 -16.82 -15.08
CA GLN A 94 -23.03 -16.52 -16.05
C GLN A 94 -22.63 -17.14 -17.41
N PRO A 95 -23.35 -18.17 -17.87
CA PRO A 95 -23.20 -18.63 -19.24
C PRO A 95 -23.72 -17.58 -20.22
N ILE A 96 -23.04 -17.47 -21.35
CA ILE A 96 -23.40 -16.65 -22.51
C ILE A 96 -23.80 -17.62 -23.61
N GLY A 97 -25.01 -17.45 -24.14
CA GLY A 97 -25.56 -18.27 -25.22
C GLY A 97 -25.77 -17.46 -26.49
N GLN A 98 -26.03 -18.17 -27.59
CA GLN A 98 -26.47 -17.56 -28.84
C GLN A 98 -28.01 -17.58 -28.89
N VAL A 99 -28.64 -16.41 -28.83
CA VAL A 99 -30.11 -16.26 -28.89
C VAL A 99 -30.43 -15.32 -30.06
N ASP A 100 -31.24 -15.81 -31.01
CA ASP A 100 -31.60 -15.10 -32.24
C ASP A 100 -30.38 -14.55 -33.02
N GLY A 101 -29.30 -15.34 -33.08
CA GLY A 101 -28.09 -14.93 -33.78
C GLY A 101 -27.25 -13.86 -33.07
N SER A 102 -27.57 -13.50 -31.83
CA SER A 102 -26.79 -12.57 -31.00
C SER A 102 -26.34 -13.18 -29.67
N PRO A 103 -25.16 -12.81 -29.14
CA PRO A 103 -24.70 -13.28 -27.84
C PRO A 103 -25.50 -12.61 -26.72
N GLN A 104 -26.00 -13.40 -25.77
CA GLN A 104 -26.83 -12.94 -24.67
C GLN A 104 -26.51 -13.69 -23.37
N LEU A 105 -26.79 -13.06 -22.22
CA LEU A 105 -26.74 -13.74 -20.93
C LEU A 105 -27.88 -14.77 -20.87
N SER A 106 -27.54 -16.06 -20.93
CA SER A 106 -28.51 -17.14 -21.00
C SER A 106 -28.14 -18.25 -20.02
N ASP A 107 -29.08 -18.62 -19.14
CA ASP A 107 -28.93 -19.78 -18.25
C ASP A 107 -29.39 -21.09 -18.92
N SER A 108 -29.86 -21.02 -20.17
CA SER A 108 -30.36 -22.16 -20.95
C SER A 108 -29.59 -22.35 -22.27
N GLY A 109 -29.49 -23.60 -22.72
CA GLY A 109 -28.82 -23.95 -23.98
C GLY A 109 -27.32 -24.16 -23.83
N GLU A 110 -26.65 -24.37 -24.96
CA GLU A 110 -25.19 -24.52 -25.02
C GLU A 110 -24.51 -23.15 -24.84
N ALA A 111 -23.57 -23.07 -23.89
CA ALA A 111 -22.81 -21.87 -23.64
C ALA A 111 -21.70 -21.70 -24.68
N ILE A 112 -21.62 -20.52 -25.29
CA ILE A 112 -20.53 -20.12 -26.18
C ILE A 112 -19.42 -19.37 -25.42
N GLU A 113 -19.72 -18.85 -24.24
CA GLU A 113 -18.76 -18.22 -23.33
C GLU A 113 -19.26 -18.26 -21.87
N TYR A 114 -18.37 -18.05 -20.90
CA TYR A 114 -18.70 -17.85 -19.49
C TYR A 114 -18.13 -16.51 -18.99
N GLY A 115 -18.87 -15.86 -18.08
CA GLY A 115 -18.39 -14.69 -17.35
C GLY A 115 -18.71 -14.78 -15.86
N VAL A 116 -18.03 -13.96 -15.07
CA VAL A 116 -18.35 -13.73 -13.67
C VAL A 116 -19.35 -12.58 -13.58
N LEU A 117 -20.57 -12.87 -13.13
CA LEU A 117 -21.57 -11.85 -12.86
C LEU A 117 -21.48 -11.42 -11.39
N MET A 118 -21.30 -10.12 -11.17
CA MET A 118 -21.11 -9.53 -9.85
C MET A 118 -21.91 -8.23 -9.70
N LYS A 119 -22.18 -7.81 -8.47
CA LYS A 119 -22.75 -6.48 -8.18
C LYS A 119 -21.73 -5.40 -8.55
N ARG A 120 -22.20 -4.30 -9.11
CA ARG A 120 -21.36 -3.11 -9.34
C ARG A 120 -21.03 -2.47 -8.01
N LEU A 121 -19.73 -2.40 -7.70
CA LEU A 121 -19.24 -1.66 -6.55
C LEU A 121 -19.26 -0.15 -6.84
N PRO A 122 -19.58 0.70 -5.86
CA PRO A 122 -19.61 2.16 -6.04
C PRO A 122 -18.20 2.69 -6.31
N ALA A 123 -18.01 3.29 -7.49
CA ALA A 123 -16.70 3.72 -7.98
C ALA A 123 -16.07 4.81 -7.08
N GLU A 124 -16.89 5.71 -6.55
CA GLU A 124 -16.49 6.78 -5.64
C GLU A 124 -16.06 6.28 -4.24
N ARG A 125 -16.31 5.00 -3.93
CA ARG A 125 -15.89 4.34 -2.69
C ARG A 125 -14.71 3.39 -2.89
N MET A 126 -14.16 3.35 -4.09
CA MET A 126 -12.89 2.66 -4.36
C MET A 126 -11.75 3.40 -3.65
N LEU A 127 -10.86 2.69 -2.98
CA LEU A 127 -9.87 3.29 -2.10
C LEU A 127 -8.90 4.20 -2.86
N ASP A 128 -8.49 3.82 -4.07
CA ASP A 128 -7.67 4.65 -4.95
C ASP A 128 -8.39 5.95 -5.34
N GLU A 129 -9.69 5.89 -5.61
CA GLU A 129 -10.50 7.08 -5.91
C GLU A 129 -10.68 7.97 -4.68
N MET A 130 -10.96 7.37 -3.51
CA MET A 130 -11.05 8.10 -2.24
C MET A 130 -9.73 8.80 -1.88
N VAL A 131 -8.59 8.20 -2.23
CA VAL A 131 -7.27 8.84 -2.08
C VAL A 131 -7.13 10.05 -3.02
N ARG A 132 -7.48 9.90 -4.30
CA ARG A 132 -7.43 11.01 -5.29
C ARG A 132 -8.35 12.16 -4.92
N GLN A 133 -9.53 11.87 -4.38
CA GLN A 133 -10.51 12.86 -3.95
C GLN A 133 -10.24 13.41 -2.53
N HIS A 134 -9.17 12.98 -1.87
CA HIS A 134 -8.83 13.37 -0.48
C HIS A 134 -9.97 13.11 0.53
N SER A 135 -10.79 12.09 0.28
CA SER A 135 -11.93 11.70 1.13
C SER A 135 -11.63 10.52 2.05
N VAL A 136 -10.54 9.78 1.80
CA VAL A 136 -10.08 8.69 2.69
C VAL A 136 -9.65 9.21 4.07
N THR A 137 -10.09 8.51 5.12
CA THR A 137 -9.75 8.80 6.52
C THR A 137 -8.88 7.70 7.13
N GLU A 138 -8.22 7.99 8.27
CA GLU A 138 -7.53 6.95 9.05
C GLU A 138 -8.50 5.85 9.51
N ALA A 139 -9.75 6.19 9.83
CA ALA A 139 -10.77 5.20 10.21
C ALA A 139 -11.09 4.23 9.07
N ASP A 140 -11.09 4.69 7.81
CA ASP A 140 -11.24 3.80 6.66
C ASP A 140 -10.04 2.85 6.54
N ILE A 141 -8.83 3.36 6.68
CA ILE A 141 -7.59 2.54 6.63
C ILE A 141 -7.55 1.52 7.77
N GLU A 142 -7.98 1.89 8.97
CA GLU A 142 -8.12 0.98 10.11
C GLU A 142 -9.09 -0.16 9.82
N ARG A 143 -10.24 0.14 9.20
CA ARG A 143 -11.22 -0.88 8.80
C ARG A 143 -10.62 -1.84 7.76
N VAL A 144 -9.82 -1.34 6.83
CA VAL A 144 -9.13 -2.16 5.81
C VAL A 144 -8.08 -3.07 6.48
N ALA A 145 -7.25 -2.52 7.37
CA ALA A 145 -6.25 -3.28 8.13
C ALA A 145 -6.89 -4.42 8.93
N ARG A 146 -7.96 -4.12 9.67
CA ARG A 146 -8.72 -5.11 10.44
C ARG A 146 -9.33 -6.18 9.55
N ARG A 147 -9.98 -5.80 8.43
CA ARG A 147 -10.61 -6.77 7.52
C ARG A 147 -9.59 -7.75 6.93
N LEU A 148 -8.41 -7.23 6.59
CA LEU A 148 -7.33 -8.04 6.01
C LEU A 148 -6.72 -8.99 7.05
N ASP A 149 -6.50 -8.52 8.29
CA ASP A 149 -6.08 -9.39 9.40
C ASP A 149 -7.10 -10.51 9.68
N GLU A 150 -8.39 -10.18 9.77
CA GLU A 150 -9.46 -11.16 9.95
C GLU A 150 -9.41 -12.26 8.88
N PHE A 151 -9.19 -11.87 7.62
CA PHE A 151 -9.03 -12.81 6.52
C PHE A 151 -7.78 -13.68 6.67
N HIS A 152 -6.62 -13.08 6.92
CA HIS A 152 -5.36 -13.80 7.07
C HIS A 152 -5.39 -14.77 8.26
N ARG A 153 -6.06 -14.43 9.36
CA ARG A 153 -6.21 -15.30 10.53
C ARG A 153 -6.92 -16.61 10.15
N THR A 154 -7.95 -16.54 9.33
CA THR A 154 -8.74 -17.70 8.90
C THR A 154 -8.29 -18.32 7.58
N ALA A 155 -7.32 -17.73 6.89
CA ALA A 155 -6.82 -18.23 5.62
C ALA A 155 -6.19 -19.63 5.76
N ARG A 156 -6.30 -20.42 4.68
CA ARG A 156 -5.72 -21.76 4.60
C ARG A 156 -4.20 -21.66 4.75
N ARG A 157 -3.61 -22.67 5.38
CA ARG A 157 -2.17 -22.86 5.61
C ARG A 157 -1.83 -24.34 5.42
N GLY A 158 -0.55 -24.65 5.31
CA GLY A 158 -0.06 -26.02 5.23
C GLY A 158 1.07 -26.17 4.20
N PRO A 159 1.67 -27.37 4.09
CA PRO A 159 2.89 -27.56 3.30
C PRO A 159 2.78 -27.16 1.82
N ASP A 160 1.59 -27.30 1.22
CA ASP A 160 1.32 -26.91 -0.17
C ASP A 160 1.26 -25.39 -0.38
N ILE A 161 1.06 -24.63 0.70
CA ILE A 161 1.07 -23.16 0.76
C ILE A 161 2.43 -22.66 1.23
N ASP A 162 2.98 -23.25 2.30
CA ASP A 162 4.25 -22.86 2.93
C ASP A 162 5.41 -22.88 1.94
N ARG A 163 5.40 -23.83 0.99
CA ARG A 163 6.39 -23.91 -0.08
C ARG A 163 6.55 -22.60 -0.84
N TRP A 164 5.48 -21.83 -1.03
CA TRP A 164 5.48 -20.56 -1.77
C TRP A 164 6.08 -19.39 -0.98
N GLY A 165 6.19 -19.52 0.34
CA GLY A 165 6.83 -18.53 1.21
C GLY A 165 8.30 -18.82 1.51
N THR A 166 8.87 -19.88 0.93
CA THR A 166 10.27 -20.25 1.15
C THR A 166 11.23 -19.20 0.59
N TRP A 167 12.44 -19.16 1.17
CA TRP A 167 13.52 -18.31 0.69
C TRP A 167 13.87 -18.60 -0.78
N GLU A 168 13.87 -19.87 -1.19
CA GLU A 168 14.13 -20.31 -2.56
C GLU A 168 13.08 -19.79 -3.55
N GLU A 169 11.78 -19.83 -3.20
CA GLU A 169 10.73 -19.27 -4.05
C GLU A 169 10.80 -17.73 -4.10
N ALA A 170 11.13 -17.08 -2.98
CA ALA A 170 11.35 -15.64 -2.96
C ALA A 170 12.51 -15.22 -3.89
N GLY A 171 13.61 -15.98 -3.88
CA GLY A 171 14.72 -15.80 -4.82
C GLY A 171 14.30 -15.99 -6.28
N ARG A 172 13.60 -17.09 -6.58
CA ARG A 172 13.09 -17.36 -7.94
C ARG A 172 12.14 -16.29 -8.45
N ASN A 173 11.28 -15.74 -7.59
CA ASN A 173 10.42 -14.60 -7.91
C ASN A 173 11.22 -13.36 -8.33
N TRP A 174 12.33 -13.07 -7.65
CA TRP A 174 13.20 -11.96 -7.99
C TRP A 174 13.98 -12.20 -9.28
N ASP A 175 14.57 -13.38 -9.45
CA ASP A 175 15.32 -13.74 -10.66
C ASP A 175 14.45 -13.64 -11.92
N GLU A 176 13.22 -14.16 -11.84
CA GLU A 176 12.25 -14.06 -12.93
C GLU A 176 11.86 -12.60 -13.22
N ASN A 177 11.65 -11.79 -12.18
CA ASN A 177 11.35 -10.37 -12.34
C ASN A 177 12.50 -9.62 -13.03
N PHE A 178 13.75 -9.88 -12.64
CA PHE A 178 14.93 -9.27 -13.25
C PHE A 178 15.06 -9.69 -14.72
N ALA A 179 15.03 -10.99 -15.00
CA ALA A 179 15.14 -11.53 -16.37
C ALA A 179 14.06 -10.95 -17.31
N GLN A 180 12.80 -10.87 -16.85
CA GLN A 180 11.71 -10.29 -17.63
C GLN A 180 11.83 -8.77 -17.83
N THR A 181 12.64 -8.08 -17.00
CA THR A 181 12.84 -6.64 -17.08
C THR A 181 14.03 -6.26 -17.97
N GLU A 182 14.96 -7.19 -18.26
CA GLU A 182 16.14 -6.96 -19.09
C GLU A 182 15.85 -6.25 -20.43
N PRO A 183 14.80 -6.62 -21.19
CA PRO A 183 14.47 -5.95 -22.46
C PRO A 183 14.04 -4.48 -22.33
N PHE A 184 13.76 -4.01 -21.12
CA PHE A 184 13.27 -2.67 -20.82
C PHE A 184 14.30 -1.79 -20.11
N VAL A 185 15.50 -2.32 -19.83
CA VAL A 185 16.62 -1.53 -19.31
C VAL A 185 17.02 -0.48 -20.35
N GLY A 186 17.18 0.77 -19.90
CA GLY A 186 17.36 1.94 -20.75
C GLY A 186 16.07 2.55 -21.30
N ARG A 187 14.90 1.94 -21.04
CA ARG A 187 13.58 2.43 -21.50
C ARG A 187 12.67 2.83 -20.36
N THR A 188 12.52 1.97 -19.35
CA THR A 188 11.66 2.22 -18.18
C THR A 188 12.43 2.21 -16.86
N ILE A 189 13.61 1.59 -16.85
CA ILE A 189 14.57 1.62 -15.74
C ILE A 189 15.96 1.85 -16.33
N ASP A 190 16.77 2.73 -15.74
CA ASP A 190 18.15 2.90 -16.19
C ASP A 190 19.05 1.73 -15.74
N ALA A 191 20.17 1.53 -16.46
CA ALA A 191 21.06 0.40 -16.19
C ALA A 191 21.73 0.47 -14.79
N PRO A 192 22.16 1.65 -14.28
CA PRO A 192 22.63 1.77 -12.90
C PRO A 192 21.60 1.34 -11.83
N ALA A 193 20.35 1.80 -11.93
CA ALA A 193 19.28 1.48 -10.99
C ALA A 193 18.93 -0.02 -11.04
N TYR A 194 18.88 -0.61 -12.24
CA TYR A 194 18.67 -2.06 -12.40
C TYR A 194 19.75 -2.88 -11.68
N ARG A 195 21.04 -2.55 -11.89
CA ARG A 195 22.15 -3.22 -11.21
C ARG A 195 22.11 -3.02 -9.70
N LEU A 196 21.88 -1.80 -9.24
CA LEU A 196 21.77 -1.48 -7.81
C LEU A 196 20.68 -2.32 -7.14
N LEU A 197 19.50 -2.41 -7.74
CA LEU A 197 18.39 -3.20 -7.23
C LEU A 197 18.75 -4.69 -7.17
N ARG A 198 19.35 -5.23 -8.23
CA ARG A 198 19.78 -6.64 -8.26
C ARG A 198 20.77 -6.94 -7.14
N ASP A 199 21.78 -6.09 -6.96
CA ASP A 199 22.81 -6.28 -5.95
C ASP A 199 22.29 -6.09 -4.51
N ARG A 200 21.36 -5.16 -4.31
CA ARG A 200 20.72 -4.92 -3.00
C ARG A 200 19.82 -6.08 -2.61
N VAL A 201 18.97 -6.55 -3.53
CA VAL A 201 18.09 -7.70 -3.31
C VAL A 201 18.89 -8.97 -3.03
N ALA A 202 19.92 -9.25 -3.84
CA ALA A 202 20.77 -10.43 -3.66
C ALA A 202 21.47 -10.42 -2.29
N ARG A 203 22.06 -9.30 -1.89
CA ARG A 203 22.66 -9.16 -0.55
C ARG A 203 21.66 -9.32 0.58
N TRP A 204 20.47 -8.73 0.43
CA TRP A 204 19.44 -8.83 1.45
C TRP A 204 18.95 -10.29 1.61
N LEU A 205 18.64 -10.97 0.50
CA LEU A 205 18.25 -12.38 0.52
C LEU A 205 19.34 -13.26 1.12
N GLY A 206 20.62 -13.04 0.76
CA GLY A 206 21.75 -13.79 1.30
C GLY A 206 21.91 -13.67 2.82
N ALA A 207 21.51 -12.54 3.41
CA ALA A 207 21.61 -12.27 4.84
C ALA A 207 20.36 -12.65 5.66
N HIS A 208 19.21 -12.96 5.02
CA HIS A 208 17.92 -13.07 5.70
C HIS A 208 17.18 -14.40 5.52
N ARG A 209 17.86 -15.48 5.11
CA ARG A 209 17.23 -16.81 4.94
C ARG A 209 16.40 -17.24 6.16
N ALA A 210 16.99 -17.16 7.36
CA ALA A 210 16.35 -17.58 8.60
C ALA A 210 15.04 -16.83 8.89
N VAL A 211 14.86 -15.62 8.35
CA VAL A 211 13.61 -14.88 8.52
C VAL A 211 12.48 -15.60 7.78
N PHE A 212 12.67 -16.08 6.56
CA PHE A 212 11.62 -16.79 5.82
C PHE A 212 11.20 -18.09 6.51
N ASP A 213 12.17 -18.86 7.02
CA ASP A 213 11.91 -20.09 7.76
C ASP A 213 11.08 -19.80 9.03
N GLU A 214 11.43 -18.72 9.74
CA GLU A 214 10.69 -18.25 10.90
C GLU A 214 9.26 -17.81 10.54
N ARG A 215 9.06 -17.14 9.41
CA ARG A 215 7.72 -16.75 8.94
C ARG A 215 6.83 -17.96 8.65
N ILE A 216 7.38 -19.00 8.02
CA ILE A 216 6.67 -20.27 7.81
C ILE A 216 6.30 -20.90 9.16
N ARG A 217 7.28 -21.01 10.07
CA ARG A 217 7.06 -21.59 11.42
C ARG A 217 6.01 -20.84 12.23
N GLN A 218 5.91 -19.51 12.06
CA GLN A 218 4.89 -18.66 12.68
C GLN A 218 3.52 -18.73 11.98
N GLY A 219 3.38 -19.53 10.89
CA GLY A 219 2.14 -19.61 10.12
C GLY A 219 1.80 -18.31 9.40
N ARG A 220 2.80 -17.53 9.01
CA ARG A 220 2.62 -16.23 8.35
C ARG A 220 2.51 -16.34 6.83
N VAL A 221 2.74 -17.52 6.26
CA VAL A 221 2.48 -17.82 4.84
C VAL A 221 1.08 -18.41 4.72
N VAL A 222 0.24 -17.79 3.90
CA VAL A 222 -1.18 -18.12 3.80
C VAL A 222 -1.65 -18.19 2.35
N ASP A 223 -2.78 -18.88 2.11
CA ASP A 223 -3.54 -18.80 0.87
C ASP A 223 -4.24 -17.43 0.78
N GLY A 224 -3.46 -16.41 0.46
CA GLY A 224 -3.81 -15.00 0.54
C GLY A 224 -4.71 -14.49 -0.60
N HIS A 225 -4.67 -13.18 -0.81
CA HIS A 225 -5.31 -12.50 -1.95
C HIS A 225 -4.34 -12.37 -3.14
N GLY A 226 -3.07 -12.05 -2.85
CA GLY A 226 -1.98 -11.95 -3.83
C GLY A 226 -1.88 -10.60 -4.55
N ASP A 227 -2.96 -9.81 -4.57
CA ASP A 227 -3.03 -8.52 -5.28
C ASP A 227 -3.74 -7.37 -4.53
N VAL A 228 -3.48 -7.20 -3.23
CA VAL A 228 -4.13 -6.14 -2.41
C VAL A 228 -3.59 -4.74 -2.75
N ARG A 229 -4.31 -4.00 -3.59
CA ARG A 229 -4.03 -2.61 -4.02
C ARG A 229 -5.24 -1.69 -3.84
N GLY A 230 -5.09 -0.38 -3.93
CA GLY A 230 -6.19 0.58 -3.80
C GLY A 230 -7.34 0.30 -4.78
N GLU A 231 -7.02 -0.05 -6.03
CA GLU A 231 -7.99 -0.44 -7.07
C GLU A 231 -8.75 -1.75 -6.76
N SER A 232 -8.30 -2.53 -5.77
CA SER A 232 -8.94 -3.78 -5.33
C SER A 232 -9.78 -3.62 -4.06
N VAL A 233 -9.78 -2.44 -3.44
CA VAL A 233 -10.43 -2.21 -2.13
C VAL A 233 -11.59 -1.23 -2.30
N CYS A 234 -12.80 -1.66 -1.95
CA CYS A 234 -14.00 -0.82 -1.90
C CYS A 234 -14.47 -0.63 -0.45
N VAL A 235 -14.60 0.62 -0.02
CA VAL A 235 -14.96 1.02 1.35
C VAL A 235 -16.46 1.31 1.44
N THR A 236 -17.26 0.27 1.65
CA THR A 236 -18.72 0.37 1.84
C THR A 236 -19.09 0.26 3.33
N ASP A 237 -20.29 -0.22 3.69
CA ASP A 237 -20.63 -0.60 5.07
C ASP A 237 -19.73 -1.74 5.57
N GLY A 238 -19.34 -2.65 4.67
CA GLY A 238 -18.22 -3.57 4.82
C GLY A 238 -17.01 -3.17 3.95
N ILE A 239 -15.84 -3.71 4.27
CA ILE A 239 -14.68 -3.63 3.37
C ILE A 239 -14.72 -4.83 2.42
N CYS A 240 -14.77 -4.56 1.12
CA CYS A 240 -14.65 -5.58 0.08
C CYS A 240 -13.28 -5.43 -0.60
N ILE A 241 -12.48 -6.50 -0.55
CA ILE A 241 -11.20 -6.63 -1.24
C ILE A 241 -11.38 -7.69 -2.34
N PHE A 242 -11.44 -7.27 -3.61
CA PHE A 242 -11.80 -8.11 -4.74
C PHE A 242 -10.64 -8.23 -5.75
N ASP A 243 -10.82 -9.05 -6.79
CA ASP A 243 -9.78 -9.35 -7.78
C ASP A 243 -8.60 -10.18 -7.23
N CYS A 244 -8.90 -11.12 -6.33
CA CYS A 244 -7.96 -12.13 -5.84
C CYS A 244 -7.40 -12.97 -7.00
N ILE A 245 -6.08 -13.24 -7.00
CA ILE A 245 -5.41 -14.00 -8.06
C ILE A 245 -5.94 -15.44 -8.13
N GLU A 246 -6.71 -15.77 -9.17
CA GLU A 246 -7.36 -17.07 -9.33
C GLU A 246 -6.53 -18.11 -10.10
N PHE A 247 -5.54 -17.65 -10.87
CA PHE A 247 -4.85 -18.47 -11.88
C PHE A 247 -3.48 -19.00 -11.46
N ASN A 248 -2.88 -18.48 -10.38
CA ASN A 248 -1.53 -18.86 -10.00
C ASN A 248 -1.33 -18.84 -8.47
N ASP A 249 -1.19 -20.04 -7.89
CA ASP A 249 -0.99 -20.21 -6.45
C ASP A 249 0.32 -19.59 -5.96
N ARG A 250 1.40 -19.59 -6.75
CA ARG A 250 2.69 -18.96 -6.38
C ARG A 250 2.55 -17.44 -6.19
N PHE A 251 1.61 -16.80 -6.88
CA PHE A 251 1.34 -15.37 -6.75
C PHE A 251 0.28 -15.05 -5.69
N ARG A 252 -0.65 -15.99 -5.44
CA ARG A 252 -1.70 -15.85 -4.42
C ARG A 252 -1.20 -16.19 -3.01
N CYS A 253 -0.50 -17.30 -2.86
CA CYS A 253 0.02 -17.82 -1.62
C CYS A 253 1.33 -17.11 -1.26
N CYS A 254 1.33 -16.33 -0.18
CA CYS A 254 2.50 -15.57 0.21
C CYS A 254 2.51 -15.25 1.70
N ASP A 255 3.62 -14.68 2.17
CA ASP A 255 3.70 -14.08 3.50
C ASP A 255 2.70 -12.92 3.61
N VAL A 256 1.95 -12.85 4.71
CA VAL A 256 0.98 -11.78 4.98
C VAL A 256 1.61 -10.38 4.92
N THR A 257 2.89 -10.22 5.28
CA THR A 257 3.61 -8.94 5.13
C THR A 257 3.76 -8.53 3.66
N SER A 258 3.80 -9.49 2.73
CA SER A 258 3.80 -9.19 1.29
C SER A 258 2.48 -8.54 0.83
N GLU A 259 1.35 -8.98 1.39
CA GLU A 259 0.03 -8.38 1.11
C GLU A 259 -0.08 -6.99 1.71
N VAL A 260 0.37 -6.83 2.96
CA VAL A 260 0.43 -5.53 3.65
C VAL A 260 1.33 -4.55 2.89
N ALA A 261 2.51 -5.01 2.48
CA ALA A 261 3.46 -4.21 1.72
C ALA A 261 2.88 -3.76 0.38
N PHE A 262 2.00 -4.55 -0.24
CA PHE A 262 1.42 -4.18 -1.52
C PHE A 262 0.53 -2.94 -1.39
N LEU A 263 -0.43 -2.96 -0.46
CA LEU A 263 -1.31 -1.81 -0.26
C LEU A 263 -0.54 -0.60 0.31
N ALA A 264 0.42 -0.83 1.22
CA ALA A 264 1.27 0.24 1.74
C ALA A 264 2.10 0.93 0.65
N MET A 265 2.68 0.16 -0.28
CA MET A 265 3.39 0.67 -1.44
C MET A 265 2.44 1.38 -2.42
N ASP A 266 1.26 0.84 -2.64
CA ASP A 266 0.27 1.42 -3.56
C ASP A 266 -0.23 2.79 -3.05
N LEU A 267 -0.52 2.91 -1.74
CA LEU A 267 -0.87 4.19 -1.10
C LEU A 267 0.23 5.25 -1.21
N ASP A 268 1.50 4.85 -1.09
CA ASP A 268 2.65 5.74 -1.35
C ASP A 268 2.71 6.18 -2.82
N SER A 269 2.50 5.26 -3.75
CA SER A 269 2.43 5.57 -5.17
C SER A 269 1.28 6.54 -5.53
N LEU A 270 0.19 6.49 -4.76
CA LEU A 270 -0.96 7.40 -4.85
C LEU A 270 -0.74 8.73 -4.08
N GLY A 271 0.42 8.93 -3.48
CA GLY A 271 0.81 10.17 -2.81
C GLY A 271 0.42 10.25 -1.33
N ARG A 272 0.08 9.12 -0.70
CA ARG A 272 -0.25 9.01 0.73
C ARG A 272 0.66 8.00 1.45
N PRO A 273 1.99 8.22 1.48
CA PRO A 273 2.92 7.36 2.22
C PRO A 273 2.63 7.31 3.72
N ASP A 274 2.05 8.36 4.29
CA ASP A 274 1.56 8.41 5.67
C ASP A 274 0.46 7.37 5.93
N LEU A 275 -0.50 7.23 5.02
CA LEU A 275 -1.55 6.21 5.14
C LEU A 275 -1.01 4.81 4.85
N GLY A 276 -0.03 4.67 3.95
CA GLY A 276 0.64 3.39 3.71
C GLY A 276 1.34 2.87 4.96
N TYR A 277 2.03 3.76 5.70
CA TYR A 277 2.62 3.43 6.99
C TYR A 277 1.55 3.11 8.04
N TYR A 278 0.56 3.99 8.18
CA TYR A 278 -0.52 3.82 9.16
C TYR A 278 -1.26 2.49 8.95
N PHE A 279 -1.55 2.12 7.71
CA PHE A 279 -2.11 0.81 7.36
C PHE A 279 -1.25 -0.35 7.88
N ALA A 280 0.07 -0.31 7.64
CA ALA A 280 0.99 -1.35 8.10
C ALA A 280 1.09 -1.41 9.63
N GLU A 281 1.12 -0.26 10.30
CA GLU A 281 1.12 -0.12 11.76
C GLU A 281 -0.15 -0.72 12.39
N ARG A 282 -1.32 -0.38 11.83
CA ARG A 282 -2.60 -0.91 12.30
C ARG A 282 -2.72 -2.40 12.06
N TYR A 283 -2.32 -2.88 10.88
CA TYR A 283 -2.29 -4.32 10.61
C TYR A 283 -1.35 -5.04 11.58
N GLN A 284 -0.14 -4.51 11.83
CA GLN A 284 0.80 -5.09 12.79
C GLN A 284 0.17 -5.24 14.18
N ALA A 285 -0.54 -4.21 14.64
CA ALA A 285 -1.20 -4.20 15.95
C ALA A 285 -2.28 -5.29 16.04
N HIS A 286 -3.13 -5.43 15.02
CA HIS A 286 -4.16 -6.49 14.98
C HIS A 286 -3.54 -7.89 14.90
N ALA A 287 -2.57 -8.07 14.01
CA ALA A 287 -1.95 -9.37 13.73
C ALA A 287 -0.88 -9.79 14.76
N SER A 288 -0.55 -8.93 15.72
CA SER A 288 0.54 -9.08 16.70
C SER A 288 1.84 -9.55 16.03
N ASP A 289 2.22 -8.88 14.94
CA ASP A 289 3.34 -9.29 14.08
C ASP A 289 4.59 -8.42 14.29
N ALA A 290 5.39 -8.73 15.31
CA ALA A 290 6.58 -7.96 15.66
C ALA A 290 7.59 -7.81 14.50
N HIS A 291 7.67 -8.80 13.59
CA HIS A 291 8.67 -8.82 12.51
C HIS A 291 8.19 -8.11 11.22
N LEU A 292 6.96 -7.61 11.17
CA LEU A 292 6.38 -7.01 9.96
C LEU A 292 7.24 -5.86 9.41
N PHE A 293 7.62 -4.89 10.24
CA PHE A 293 8.39 -3.73 9.79
C PHE A 293 9.80 -4.08 9.31
N ARG A 294 10.39 -5.19 9.81
CA ARG A 294 11.68 -5.69 9.33
C ARG A 294 11.60 -6.18 7.88
N LEU A 295 10.48 -6.76 7.48
CA LEU A 295 10.23 -7.29 6.12
C LEU A 295 9.56 -6.28 5.19
N LEU A 296 8.94 -5.23 5.74
CA LEU A 296 8.13 -4.28 4.98
C LEU A 296 8.89 -3.63 3.81
N PRO A 297 10.11 -3.07 3.95
CA PRO A 297 10.82 -2.48 2.81
C PRO A 297 11.15 -3.48 1.72
N PHE A 298 11.52 -4.72 2.08
CA PHE A 298 11.84 -5.76 1.12
C PHE A 298 10.61 -6.10 0.25
N TYR A 299 9.46 -6.31 0.88
CA TYR A 299 8.24 -6.60 0.13
C TYR A 299 7.67 -5.38 -0.59
N ARG A 300 7.81 -4.15 -0.06
CA ARG A 300 7.43 -2.92 -0.78
C ARG A 300 8.30 -2.74 -2.03
N CYS A 301 9.60 -3.02 -1.92
CA CYS A 301 10.54 -3.07 -3.05
C CYS A 301 10.07 -4.08 -4.10
N TYR A 302 9.78 -5.31 -3.69
CA TYR A 302 9.28 -6.37 -4.57
C TYR A 302 7.99 -5.95 -5.30
N ARG A 303 7.00 -5.44 -4.57
CA ARG A 303 5.70 -5.05 -5.16
C ARG A 303 5.83 -3.85 -6.09
N ALA A 304 6.64 -2.85 -5.72
CA ALA A 304 6.94 -1.73 -6.61
C ALA A 304 7.64 -2.22 -7.91
N TYR A 305 8.62 -3.10 -7.79
CA TYR A 305 9.33 -3.67 -8.94
C TYR A 305 8.37 -4.44 -9.87
N VAL A 306 7.49 -5.28 -9.32
CA VAL A 306 6.47 -6.00 -10.10
C VAL A 306 5.56 -5.04 -10.86
N ARG A 307 5.11 -3.94 -10.24
CA ARG A 307 4.30 -2.92 -10.94
C ARG A 307 5.07 -2.23 -12.05
N GLY A 308 6.33 -1.89 -11.82
CA GLY A 308 7.23 -1.34 -12.84
C GLY A 308 7.40 -2.29 -14.04
N LYS A 309 7.66 -3.57 -13.76
CA LYS A 309 7.79 -4.63 -14.77
C LYS A 309 6.51 -4.79 -15.60
N VAL A 310 5.36 -4.98 -14.95
CA VAL A 310 4.08 -5.23 -15.64
C VAL A 310 3.67 -4.04 -16.52
N LEU A 311 3.94 -2.81 -16.08
CA LEU A 311 3.72 -1.63 -16.92
C LEU A 311 4.69 -1.57 -18.12
N SER A 312 5.92 -2.06 -17.95
CA SER A 312 6.92 -2.11 -19.01
C SER A 312 6.51 -3.05 -20.16
N PHE A 313 5.82 -4.17 -19.87
CA PHE A 313 5.33 -5.08 -20.91
C PHE A 313 4.45 -4.39 -21.97
N ARG A 314 3.67 -3.39 -21.57
CA ARG A 314 2.81 -2.61 -22.49
C ARG A 314 3.58 -1.93 -23.62
N LEU A 315 4.87 -1.65 -23.43
CA LEU A 315 5.70 -1.03 -24.46
C LEU A 315 5.94 -1.96 -25.67
N GLY A 316 5.85 -3.28 -25.48
CA GLY A 316 6.00 -4.29 -26.54
C GLY A 316 4.69 -4.67 -27.23
N GLU A 317 3.54 -4.28 -26.66
CA GLU A 317 2.22 -4.70 -27.12
C GLU A 317 1.70 -3.77 -28.24
N PRO A 318 1.39 -4.28 -29.45
CA PRO A 318 0.96 -3.46 -30.58
C PRO A 318 -0.41 -2.77 -30.40
N GLU A 319 -1.27 -3.30 -29.54
CA GLU A 319 -2.62 -2.78 -29.26
C GLU A 319 -2.63 -1.43 -28.52
N PHE A 320 -1.53 -1.05 -27.86
CA PHE A 320 -1.43 0.23 -27.16
C PHE A 320 -0.92 1.34 -28.07
N SER A 321 -1.59 2.50 -27.99
CA SER A 321 -1.17 3.71 -28.69
C SER A 321 0.21 4.19 -28.19
N ALA A 322 0.91 5.00 -29.00
CA ALA A 322 2.18 5.60 -28.58
C ALA A 322 2.04 6.43 -27.28
N ALA A 323 0.91 7.12 -27.10
CA ALA A 323 0.61 7.88 -25.89
C ALA A 323 0.43 6.97 -24.68
N ASP A 324 -0.28 5.85 -24.83
CA ASP A 324 -0.44 4.86 -23.74
C ASP A 324 0.89 4.23 -23.35
N LYS A 325 1.76 3.95 -24.33
CA LYS A 325 3.11 3.44 -24.11
C LYS A 325 3.99 4.43 -23.36
N SER A 326 3.96 5.72 -23.72
CA SER A 326 4.68 6.78 -23.01
C SER A 326 4.21 6.89 -21.56
N ARG A 327 2.90 6.94 -21.33
CA ARG A 327 2.31 7.01 -19.98
C ARG A 327 2.64 5.75 -19.15
N ALA A 328 2.67 4.58 -19.77
CA ALA A 328 3.09 3.35 -19.12
C ALA A 328 4.58 3.38 -18.74
N ALA A 329 5.45 3.89 -19.61
CA ALA A 329 6.88 4.03 -19.35
C ALA A 329 7.17 4.98 -18.18
N GLU A 330 6.52 6.15 -18.14
CA GLU A 330 6.66 7.11 -17.03
C GLU A 330 6.18 6.52 -15.71
N ARG A 331 5.03 5.82 -15.72
CA ARG A 331 4.53 5.14 -14.52
C ARG A 331 5.47 4.02 -14.07
N ALA A 332 6.02 3.25 -15.01
CA ALA A 332 6.98 2.19 -14.70
C ALA A 332 8.23 2.75 -14.04
N ALA A 333 8.79 3.84 -14.58
CA ALA A 333 9.96 4.53 -14.01
C ALA A 333 9.71 4.99 -12.56
N ARG A 334 8.52 5.55 -12.27
CA ARG A 334 8.14 5.94 -10.90
C ARG A 334 8.09 4.75 -9.94
N TYR A 335 7.61 3.59 -10.40
CA TYR A 335 7.60 2.37 -9.59
C TYR A 335 9.01 1.80 -9.37
N PHE A 336 9.89 1.84 -10.37
CA PHE A 336 11.28 1.43 -10.19
C PHE A 336 12.03 2.37 -9.24
N GLU A 337 11.74 3.67 -9.25
CA GLU A 337 12.28 4.62 -8.28
C GLU A 337 11.79 4.32 -6.85
N LEU A 338 10.50 3.99 -6.66
CA LEU A 338 9.99 3.50 -5.39
C LEU A 338 10.75 2.24 -4.92
N ALA A 339 10.92 1.27 -5.82
CA ALA A 339 11.67 0.05 -5.51
C ALA A 339 13.10 0.36 -5.07
N ARG A 340 13.79 1.26 -5.79
CA ARG A 340 15.16 1.69 -5.48
C ARG A 340 15.27 2.33 -4.09
N ARG A 341 14.31 3.17 -3.74
CA ARG A 341 14.23 3.83 -2.43
C ARG A 341 14.08 2.84 -1.28
N TYR A 342 13.14 1.90 -1.38
CA TYR A 342 12.97 0.86 -0.36
C TYR A 342 14.17 -0.09 -0.25
N ALA A 343 14.92 -0.28 -1.35
CA ALA A 343 16.15 -1.06 -1.36
C ALA A 343 17.40 -0.32 -0.82
N THR A 344 17.25 0.96 -0.45
CA THR A 344 18.36 1.82 0.00
C THR A 344 18.13 2.27 1.45
N PRO A 345 18.39 1.38 2.44
CA PRO A 345 18.24 1.71 3.85
C PRO A 345 19.36 2.67 4.32
N LEU A 346 19.13 3.32 5.46
CA LEU A 346 20.18 4.06 6.16
C LEU A 346 21.16 3.11 6.87
N PRO A 347 22.41 3.56 7.10
CA PRO A 347 23.29 2.94 8.07
C PRO A 347 22.62 2.85 9.45
N ARG A 348 22.86 1.76 10.18
CA ARG A 348 22.33 1.51 11.53
C ARG A 348 23.51 1.44 12.52
N PRO A 349 23.35 1.90 13.78
CA PRO A 349 22.12 2.43 14.37
C PRO A 349 21.77 3.85 13.90
N THR A 350 20.47 4.19 13.82
CA THR A 350 20.01 5.52 13.36
C THR A 350 18.83 6.06 14.17
N VAL A 351 18.86 7.35 14.49
CA VAL A 351 17.76 8.04 15.21
C VAL A 351 17.34 9.26 14.41
N ILE A 352 16.07 9.31 14.01
CA ILE A 352 15.48 10.45 13.29
C ILE A 352 14.43 11.09 14.20
N ALA A 353 14.60 12.36 14.52
CA ALA A 353 13.63 13.13 15.28
C ALA A 353 12.88 14.08 14.35
N VAL A 354 11.57 13.90 14.22
CA VAL A 354 10.67 14.77 13.46
C VAL A 354 9.98 15.73 14.42
N MET A 355 10.20 17.02 14.22
CA MET A 355 9.81 18.09 15.12
C MET A 355 9.06 19.24 14.44
N GLY A 356 8.57 20.19 15.24
CA GLY A 356 7.76 21.32 14.79
C GLY A 356 6.46 21.51 15.58
N LEU A 357 5.75 22.61 15.31
CA LEU A 357 4.57 22.99 16.08
C LEU A 357 3.36 22.07 15.84
N ALA A 358 2.37 22.11 16.72
CA ALA A 358 1.12 21.38 16.53
C ALA A 358 0.44 21.76 15.20
N GLY A 359 -0.05 20.77 14.46
CA GLY A 359 -0.73 20.99 13.18
C GLY A 359 0.17 21.26 11.96
N THR A 360 1.50 21.31 12.11
CA THR A 360 2.41 21.51 10.97
C THR A 360 2.54 20.28 10.06
N GLY A 361 2.22 19.08 10.56
CA GLY A 361 2.23 17.83 9.77
C GLY A 361 3.31 16.82 10.15
N LYS A 362 3.95 16.98 11.32
CA LYS A 362 4.98 16.09 11.86
C LYS A 362 4.63 14.60 11.77
N THR A 363 3.46 14.20 12.28
CA THR A 363 3.06 12.78 12.29
C THR A 363 2.98 12.20 10.89
N SER A 364 2.45 12.96 9.91
CA SER A 364 2.43 12.53 8.51
C SER A 364 3.85 12.41 7.93
N MET A 365 4.74 13.35 8.25
CA MET A 365 6.15 13.31 7.82
C MET A 365 6.91 12.13 8.46
N ALA A 366 6.78 11.94 9.77
CA ALA A 366 7.39 10.84 10.52
C ALA A 366 6.97 9.49 9.96
N ARG A 367 5.66 9.29 9.73
CA ARG A 367 5.12 8.07 9.11
C ARG A 367 5.64 7.86 7.69
N ALA A 368 5.69 8.92 6.87
CA ALA A 368 6.19 8.83 5.51
C ALA A 368 7.67 8.41 5.46
N ILE A 369 8.53 9.04 6.27
CA ILE A 369 9.95 8.69 6.39
C ILE A 369 10.13 7.28 6.94
N ALA A 370 9.45 6.95 8.04
CA ALA A 370 9.54 5.65 8.67
C ALA A 370 9.10 4.52 7.73
N GLY A 371 8.06 4.74 6.94
CA GLY A 371 7.57 3.76 5.97
C GLY A 371 8.55 3.49 4.83
N GLU A 372 9.21 4.51 4.32
CA GLU A 372 10.24 4.33 3.29
C GLU A 372 11.46 3.58 3.83
N LEU A 373 11.89 3.92 5.05
CA LEU A 373 13.11 3.38 5.66
C LEU A 373 12.91 2.06 6.43
N GLY A 374 11.65 1.63 6.60
CA GLY A 374 11.31 0.43 7.39
C GLY A 374 11.60 0.58 8.87
N LEU A 375 11.35 1.77 9.42
CA LEU A 375 11.53 2.06 10.84
C LEU A 375 10.18 2.15 11.55
N ARG A 376 10.19 1.96 12.87
CA ARG A 376 9.02 2.20 13.70
C ARG A 376 8.99 3.64 14.23
N VAL A 377 7.78 4.21 14.34
CA VAL A 377 7.55 5.55 14.87
C VAL A 377 7.15 5.45 16.34
N VAL A 378 7.74 6.28 17.19
CA VAL A 378 7.20 6.57 18.52
C VAL A 378 6.73 8.02 18.53
N SER A 379 5.43 8.22 18.73
CA SER A 379 4.83 9.56 18.76
C SER A 379 4.47 9.98 20.18
N THR A 380 4.80 11.22 20.53
CA THR A 380 4.40 11.82 21.80
C THR A 380 2.88 11.88 21.96
N ASP A 381 2.11 12.05 20.89
CA ASP A 381 0.64 12.07 20.97
C ASP A 381 0.07 10.66 21.26
N ALA A 382 0.65 9.62 20.67
CA ALA A 382 0.29 8.24 20.99
C ALA A 382 0.66 7.86 22.44
N VAL A 383 1.84 8.26 22.90
CA VAL A 383 2.29 8.07 24.28
C VAL A 383 1.38 8.82 25.26
N ARG A 384 1.01 10.07 24.98
CA ARG A 384 0.07 10.84 25.82
C ARG A 384 -1.29 10.17 25.90
N GLN A 385 -1.82 9.72 24.77
CA GLN A 385 -3.12 9.05 24.73
C GLN A 385 -3.12 7.77 25.55
N GLU A 386 -2.03 7.00 25.53
CA GLU A 386 -1.91 5.78 26.32
C GLU A 386 -1.77 6.06 27.83
N LEU A 387 -0.91 7.02 28.20
CA LEU A 387 -0.63 7.33 29.60
C LEU A 387 -1.79 8.06 30.30
N PHE A 388 -2.50 8.93 29.57
CA PHE A 388 -3.43 9.90 30.16
C PHE A 388 -4.82 9.91 29.50
N GLY A 389 -5.07 9.13 28.43
CA GLY A 389 -6.34 9.17 27.67
C GLY A 389 -7.57 8.71 28.45
N HIS A 390 -7.40 8.10 29.62
CA HIS A 390 -8.49 7.73 30.54
C HIS A 390 -8.89 8.86 31.51
N GLU A 391 -8.11 9.94 31.60
CA GLU A 391 -8.42 11.07 32.48
C GLU A 391 -9.56 11.91 31.88
N LYS A 392 -10.74 11.86 32.50
CA LYS A 392 -11.90 12.66 32.06
C LYS A 392 -11.63 14.15 32.27
N GLY A 393 -11.60 14.92 31.18
CA GLY A 393 -11.88 16.37 31.22
C GLY A 393 -10.70 17.35 31.16
N ALA A 394 -9.49 16.98 30.73
CA ALA A 394 -8.36 17.91 30.68
C ALA A 394 -7.54 17.82 29.39
N THR A 395 -8.09 18.35 28.28
CA THR A 395 -7.41 18.44 26.98
C THR A 395 -6.84 19.84 26.68
N ALA A 396 -6.92 20.79 27.63
CA ALA A 396 -6.32 22.11 27.47
C ALA A 396 -4.79 22.07 27.73
N TYR A 397 -4.02 22.78 26.90
CA TYR A 397 -2.56 22.92 27.05
C TYR A 397 -2.20 23.45 28.45
N GLY A 398 -1.27 22.79 29.15
CA GLY A 398 -0.89 23.08 30.54
C GLY A 398 -1.77 22.44 31.62
N GLN A 399 -2.76 21.63 31.24
CA GLN A 399 -3.62 20.86 32.16
C GLN A 399 -3.63 19.37 31.74
N GLY A 400 -4.02 18.48 32.67
CA GLY A 400 -4.08 17.03 32.42
C GLY A 400 -2.79 16.47 31.82
N ALA A 401 -2.91 15.87 30.64
CA ALA A 401 -1.82 15.26 29.86
C ALA A 401 -0.69 16.22 29.44
N TYR A 402 -0.89 17.54 29.57
CA TYR A 402 0.07 18.58 29.19
C TYR A 402 0.63 19.39 30.37
N ARG A 403 0.42 18.93 31.62
CA ARG A 403 1.11 19.48 32.80
C ARG A 403 2.63 19.24 32.71
N PRO A 404 3.49 20.04 33.37
CA PRO A 404 4.94 19.85 33.33
C PRO A 404 5.39 18.41 33.64
N GLU A 405 4.83 17.80 34.67
CA GLU A 405 5.13 16.43 35.10
C GLU A 405 4.64 15.39 34.08
N ALA A 406 3.46 15.63 33.48
CA ALA A 406 2.89 14.76 32.45
C ALA A 406 3.69 14.84 31.14
N ASN A 407 4.16 16.04 30.77
CA ASN A 407 5.06 16.25 29.63
C ASN A 407 6.40 15.55 29.87
N GLN A 408 7.00 15.72 31.05
CA GLN A 408 8.24 15.03 31.40
C GLN A 408 8.08 13.51 31.27
N ARG A 409 7.04 12.93 31.87
CA ARG A 409 6.76 11.48 31.79
C ARG A 409 6.51 11.00 30.36
N THR A 410 5.88 11.83 29.53
CA THR A 410 5.67 11.55 28.09
C THR A 410 7.02 11.43 27.38
N TYR A 411 7.93 12.38 27.57
CA TYR A 411 9.24 12.38 26.91
C TYR A 411 10.18 11.30 27.44
N GLU A 412 10.12 10.98 28.75
CA GLU A 412 10.83 9.83 29.32
C GLU A 412 10.35 8.51 28.67
N THR A 413 9.04 8.35 28.52
CA THR A 413 8.45 7.16 27.87
C THR A 413 8.77 7.12 26.37
N LEU A 414 8.78 8.26 25.68
CA LEU A 414 9.20 8.38 24.28
C LEU A 414 10.62 7.84 24.08
N VAL A 415 11.55 8.27 24.93
CA VAL A 415 12.96 7.87 24.89
C VAL A 415 13.12 6.39 25.26
N GLU A 416 12.39 5.89 26.25
CA GLU A 416 12.47 4.47 26.63
C GLU A 416 12.00 3.53 25.51
N ARG A 417 10.87 3.87 24.87
CA ARG A 417 10.39 3.15 23.68
C ARG A 417 11.34 3.30 22.52
N GLY A 418 11.87 4.50 22.31
CA GLY A 418 12.87 4.78 21.29
C GLY A 418 14.12 3.91 21.43
N ARG A 419 14.63 3.77 22.66
CA ARG A 419 15.76 2.90 22.99
C ARG A 419 15.47 1.43 22.69
N SER A 420 14.27 0.96 23.07
CA SER A 420 13.86 -0.43 22.81
C SER A 420 13.85 -0.74 21.31
N LEU A 421 13.30 0.17 20.49
CA LEU A 421 13.29 0.03 19.03
C LEU A 421 14.68 0.16 18.42
N LEU A 422 15.54 1.00 18.98
CA LEU A 422 16.92 1.14 18.52
C LEU A 422 17.73 -0.15 18.74
N ILE A 423 17.46 -0.87 19.83
CA ILE A 423 18.05 -2.19 20.11
C ILE A 423 17.48 -3.26 19.18
N GLU A 424 16.15 -3.29 19.00
CA GLU A 424 15.48 -4.34 18.22
C GLU A 424 15.67 -4.18 16.71
N ASP A 425 15.51 -2.96 16.19
CA ASP A 425 15.52 -2.67 14.75
C ASP A 425 16.83 -2.02 14.30
N GLY A 426 17.67 -1.52 15.20
CA GLY A 426 18.80 -0.66 14.82
C GLY A 426 18.36 0.71 14.27
N GLY A 427 17.11 1.12 14.48
CA GLY A 427 16.69 2.48 14.14
C GLY A 427 15.29 2.85 14.58
N VAL A 428 15.05 4.14 14.79
CA VAL A 428 13.75 4.67 15.23
C VAL A 428 13.47 6.06 14.67
N VAL A 429 12.18 6.35 14.43
CA VAL A 429 11.68 7.70 14.17
C VAL A 429 10.91 8.19 15.40
N LEU A 430 11.29 9.33 15.96
CA LEU A 430 10.58 9.98 17.07
C LEU A 430 9.75 11.15 16.54
N ASP A 431 8.46 11.17 16.83
CA ASP A 431 7.52 12.24 16.45
C ASP A 431 7.08 13.05 17.69
N GLY A 432 7.50 14.31 17.78
CA GLY A 432 7.12 15.16 18.89
C GLY A 432 7.39 16.64 18.63
N THR A 433 6.82 17.53 19.43
CA THR A 433 7.04 18.98 19.24
C THR A 433 8.50 19.37 19.49
N LEU A 434 9.11 18.82 20.55
CA LEU A 434 10.55 18.92 20.88
C LEU A 434 11.06 20.37 21.01
N LEU A 435 10.25 21.24 21.62
CA LEU A 435 10.56 22.65 21.85
C LEU A 435 11.63 22.88 22.94
N ARG A 436 11.60 22.08 24.01
CA ARG A 436 12.48 22.26 25.17
C ARG A 436 13.85 21.66 24.90
N GLU A 437 14.90 22.36 25.34
CA GLU A 437 16.29 21.89 25.25
C GLU A 437 16.46 20.55 25.99
N ASP A 438 15.90 20.42 27.20
CA ASP A 438 15.94 19.17 27.98
C ASP A 438 15.40 17.97 27.20
N ASP A 439 14.30 18.15 26.45
CA ASP A 439 13.68 17.06 25.69
C ASP A 439 14.57 16.65 24.50
N ARG A 440 15.25 17.61 23.87
CA ARG A 440 16.21 17.34 22.80
C ARG A 440 17.47 16.65 23.32
N LEU A 441 17.99 17.09 24.47
CA LEU A 441 19.13 16.48 25.14
C LEU A 441 18.87 15.01 25.46
N ARG A 442 17.69 14.67 26.01
CA ARG A 442 17.32 13.25 26.27
C ARG A 442 17.37 12.38 25.02
N VAL A 443 16.92 12.91 23.87
CA VAL A 443 16.99 12.19 22.58
C VAL A 443 18.44 12.03 22.11
N GLN A 444 19.26 13.07 22.26
CA GLN A 444 20.68 13.02 21.90
C GLN A 444 21.47 12.04 22.78
N GLU A 445 21.21 12.03 24.09
CA GLU A 445 21.82 11.09 25.03
C GLU A 445 21.46 9.64 24.69
N MET A 446 20.18 9.39 24.38
CA MET A 446 19.71 8.08 23.93
C MET A 446 20.43 7.63 22.65
N ALA A 447 20.55 8.51 21.65
CA ALA A 447 21.24 8.20 20.40
C ALA A 447 22.74 7.96 20.62
N SER A 448 23.40 8.83 21.38
CA SER A 448 24.84 8.75 21.68
C SER A 448 25.18 7.48 22.44
N ALA A 449 24.36 7.07 23.41
CA ALA A 449 24.53 5.81 24.14
C ALA A 449 24.48 4.56 23.25
N ALA A 450 23.80 4.65 22.10
CA ALA A 450 23.74 3.59 21.10
C ALA A 450 24.78 3.76 19.97
N GLY A 451 25.65 4.77 20.01
CA GLY A 451 26.59 5.08 18.94
C GLY A 451 25.94 5.66 17.67
N ALA A 452 24.74 6.23 17.78
CA ALA A 452 24.02 6.87 16.69
C ALA A 452 24.09 8.40 16.80
N THR A 453 24.10 9.08 15.64
CA THR A 453 23.89 10.53 15.57
C THR A 453 22.41 10.82 15.31
N THR A 454 21.82 11.69 16.13
CA THR A 454 20.44 12.16 15.91
C THR A 454 20.35 13.05 14.67
N ARG A 455 19.36 12.80 13.81
CA ARG A 455 19.03 13.64 12.65
C ARG A 455 17.70 14.33 12.88
N TRP A 456 17.67 15.65 12.74
CA TRP A 456 16.51 16.47 13.03
C TRP A 456 15.81 16.91 11.76
N ILE A 457 14.49 16.71 11.71
CA ILE A 457 13.63 17.14 10.61
C ILE A 457 12.53 18.01 11.19
N GLU A 458 12.58 19.31 10.92
CA GLU A 458 11.58 20.28 11.40
C GLU A 458 10.52 20.53 10.32
N CYS A 459 9.26 20.28 10.65
CA CYS A 459 8.11 20.55 9.80
C CYS A 459 7.60 21.97 10.03
N GLU A 460 7.69 22.81 9.00
CA GLU A 460 7.18 24.17 9.00
C GLU A 460 5.91 24.31 8.16
N LEU A 461 4.94 25.07 8.64
CA LEU A 461 3.72 25.39 7.90
C LEU A 461 3.25 26.81 8.30
N PRO A 462 2.83 27.64 7.34
CA PRO A 462 2.23 28.95 7.63
C PRO A 462 1.06 28.86 8.62
N ALA A 463 0.98 29.82 9.53
CA ALA A 463 0.06 29.80 10.66
C ALA A 463 -1.42 29.71 10.21
N GLU A 464 -1.76 30.36 9.10
CA GLU A 464 -3.10 30.35 8.50
C GLU A 464 -3.49 28.94 8.05
N LEU A 465 -2.54 28.20 7.46
CA LEU A 465 -2.74 26.83 7.02
C LEU A 465 -2.76 25.85 8.21
N VAL A 466 -1.99 26.12 9.27
CA VAL A 466 -2.08 25.35 10.53
C VAL A 466 -3.49 25.45 11.11
N ARG A 467 -4.05 26.66 11.18
CA ARG A 467 -5.40 26.89 11.69
C ARG A 467 -6.44 26.08 10.90
N GLN A 468 -6.41 26.19 9.57
CA GLN A 468 -7.33 25.44 8.70
C GLN A 468 -7.21 23.92 8.88
N ARG A 469 -5.99 23.39 9.00
CA ARG A 469 -5.75 21.96 9.24
C ARG A 469 -6.32 21.50 10.58
N LEU A 470 -6.10 22.25 11.66
CA LEU A 470 -6.60 21.92 12.99
C LEU A 470 -8.15 21.96 13.04
N GLU A 471 -8.77 22.96 12.40
CA GLU A 471 -10.22 23.08 12.30
C GLU A 471 -10.83 21.90 11.53
N ARG A 472 -10.27 21.55 10.36
CA ARG A 472 -10.73 20.40 9.56
C ARG A 472 -10.60 19.08 10.32
N ARG A 473 -9.46 18.86 10.98
CA ARG A 473 -9.20 17.66 11.79
C ARG A 473 -10.25 17.50 12.90
N ARG A 474 -10.58 18.59 13.59
CA ARG A 474 -11.61 18.60 14.64
C ARG A 474 -13.00 18.29 14.10
N GLN A 475 -13.37 18.86 12.94
CA GLN A 475 -14.66 18.58 12.30
C GLN A 475 -14.81 17.10 11.92
N ARG A 476 -13.73 16.47 11.44
CA ARG A 476 -13.71 15.07 11.02
C ARG A 476 -13.40 14.07 12.14
N ARG A 477 -13.04 14.56 13.34
CA ARG A 477 -12.54 13.73 14.47
C ARG A 477 -11.40 12.80 14.04
N GLU A 478 -10.45 13.34 13.26
CA GLU A 478 -9.31 12.60 12.70
C GLU A 478 -8.07 12.68 13.61
N GLY A 479 -7.31 11.59 13.72
CA GLY A 479 -6.02 11.53 14.42
C GLY A 479 -6.10 11.48 15.95
N LEU A 480 -4.96 11.25 16.59
CA LEU A 480 -4.81 11.09 18.06
C LEU A 480 -4.52 12.41 18.80
N SER A 481 -4.34 13.50 18.07
CA SER A 481 -3.82 14.75 18.61
C SER A 481 -4.96 15.69 19.02
N ASP A 482 -5.04 16.02 20.30
CA ASP A 482 -6.04 16.95 20.86
C ASP A 482 -5.68 18.44 20.69
N ALA A 483 -4.57 18.74 20.03
CA ALA A 483 -4.09 20.11 19.89
C ALA A 483 -5.12 21.04 19.22
N THR A 484 -5.30 22.22 19.82
CA THR A 484 -6.19 23.27 19.34
C THR A 484 -5.41 24.44 18.74
N TRP A 485 -6.11 25.41 18.13
CA TRP A 485 -5.48 26.66 17.69
C TRP A 485 -4.78 27.40 18.84
N GLU A 486 -5.35 27.36 20.05
CA GLU A 486 -4.74 27.92 21.25
C GLU A 486 -3.44 27.18 21.64
N THR A 487 -3.43 25.85 21.51
CA THR A 487 -2.21 25.05 21.69
C THR A 487 -1.09 25.50 20.75
N TYR A 488 -1.42 25.74 19.47
CA TYR A 488 -0.44 26.23 18.50
C TYR A 488 0.10 27.61 18.86
N LEU A 489 -0.76 28.56 19.24
CA LEU A 489 -0.34 29.91 19.59
C LEU A 489 0.64 29.92 20.77
N ARG A 490 0.34 29.17 21.83
CA ARG A 490 1.23 29.06 23.00
C ARG A 490 2.56 28.41 22.64
N GLN A 491 2.53 27.32 21.87
CA GLN A 491 3.77 26.68 21.39
C GLN A 491 4.60 27.63 20.52
N ARG A 492 3.96 28.47 19.71
CA ARG A 492 4.66 29.47 18.89
C ARG A 492 5.30 30.55 19.75
N GLU A 493 4.64 31.03 20.80
CA GLU A 493 5.21 31.99 21.75
C GLU A 493 6.43 31.41 22.47
N GLU A 494 6.31 30.19 23.01
CA GLU A 494 7.43 29.46 23.62
C GLU A 494 8.59 29.25 22.64
N TYR A 495 8.29 28.90 21.39
CA TYR A 495 9.27 28.71 20.33
C TYR A 495 10.03 30.00 20.03
N MET A 496 9.33 31.12 19.87
CA MET A 496 9.93 32.43 19.61
C MET A 496 10.74 32.95 20.80
N ALA A 497 10.39 32.55 22.03
CA ALA A 497 11.12 32.90 23.25
C ALA A 497 12.38 32.05 23.47
N SER A 498 12.52 30.93 22.77
CA SER A 498 13.68 30.03 22.91
C SER A 498 14.87 30.51 22.07
N SER A 499 16.07 30.52 22.65
CA SER A 499 17.32 30.74 21.93
C SER A 499 17.67 29.49 21.11
N ARG A 500 17.43 29.53 19.79
CA ARG A 500 17.82 28.43 18.89
C ARG A 500 19.33 28.19 18.98
N ARG A 501 19.73 26.97 19.37
CA ARG A 501 21.01 26.40 18.93
C ARG A 501 20.75 25.73 17.58
N GLU A 502 21.57 26.02 16.58
CA GLU A 502 21.54 25.24 15.33
C GLU A 502 21.97 23.81 15.65
N GLU A 503 21.01 22.89 15.65
CA GLU A 503 21.30 21.47 15.83
C GLU A 503 22.12 20.97 14.63
N VAL A 504 23.22 20.27 14.88
CA VAL A 504 24.01 19.65 13.82
C VAL A 504 23.16 18.55 13.16
N GLY A 505 23.10 18.53 11.82
CA GLY A 505 22.25 17.58 11.10
C GLY A 505 20.76 17.92 11.25
N HIS A 506 20.39 19.16 10.90
CA HIS A 506 19.03 19.67 10.94
C HIS A 506 18.53 20.04 9.53
N LEU A 507 17.31 19.61 9.20
CA LEU A 507 16.64 19.91 7.93
C LEU A 507 15.25 20.49 8.19
N VAL A 508 14.99 21.69 7.67
CA VAL A 508 13.64 22.27 7.65
C VAL A 508 12.90 21.86 6.38
N VAL A 509 11.69 21.34 6.55
CA VAL A 509 10.80 20.89 5.48
C VAL A 509 9.53 21.74 5.45
N ASP A 510 9.33 22.39 4.31
CA ASP A 510 8.13 23.16 4.00
C ASP A 510 6.94 22.23 3.72
N MET A 511 5.96 22.25 4.62
CA MET A 511 4.77 21.39 4.57
C MET A 511 3.62 21.99 3.73
N THR A 512 3.87 23.09 3.00
CA THR A 512 2.97 23.58 1.94
C THR A 512 3.06 22.72 0.68
N GLN A 513 4.21 22.06 0.48
CA GLN A 513 4.43 21.12 -0.62
C GLN A 513 3.69 19.81 -0.38
N ARG A 514 3.57 18.98 -1.43
CA ARG A 514 2.96 17.65 -1.27
C ARG A 514 3.82 16.80 -0.34
N LEU A 515 3.17 16.08 0.56
CA LEU A 515 3.83 15.23 1.55
C LEU A 515 4.89 14.28 0.95
N PRO A 516 4.62 13.56 -0.16
CA PRO A 516 5.64 12.70 -0.76
C PRO A 516 6.90 13.50 -1.09
N ASP A 517 6.77 14.64 -1.77
CA ASP A 517 7.92 15.43 -2.24
C ASP A 517 8.81 15.89 -1.05
N GLY A 518 8.20 16.34 0.04
CA GLY A 518 8.91 16.69 1.29
C GLY A 518 9.59 15.48 1.95
N ALA A 519 8.89 14.34 2.04
CA ALA A 519 9.45 13.11 2.60
C ALA A 519 10.59 12.56 1.71
N ARG A 520 10.48 12.71 0.39
CA ARG A 520 11.51 12.31 -0.58
C ARG A 520 12.79 13.12 -0.39
N ARG A 521 12.66 14.44 -0.27
CA ARG A 521 13.77 15.35 0.05
C ARG A 521 14.42 15.00 1.39
N ALA A 522 13.61 14.73 2.42
CA ALA A 522 14.12 14.38 3.73
C ALA A 522 14.91 13.06 3.73
N THR A 523 14.37 12.03 3.08
CA THR A 523 15.04 10.71 2.98
C THR A 523 16.29 10.74 2.11
N ASP A 524 16.35 11.57 1.07
CA ASP A 524 17.56 11.78 0.28
C ASP A 524 18.64 12.49 1.10
N TRP A 525 18.30 13.57 1.80
CA TRP A 525 19.22 14.26 2.71
C TRP A 525 19.73 13.37 3.86
N LEU A 526 18.92 12.41 4.33
CA LEU A 526 19.36 11.41 5.30
C LEU A 526 20.40 10.43 4.72
N ARG A 527 20.40 10.20 3.40
CA ARG A 527 21.28 9.25 2.70
C ARG A 527 22.59 9.86 2.17
N GLU A 528 22.70 11.18 2.09
CA GLU A 528 23.89 11.92 1.58
C GLU A 528 25.11 11.88 2.53
N GLN A 529 25.30 10.80 3.30
CA GLN A 529 26.36 10.67 4.30
C GLN A 529 27.61 9.98 3.78
#